data_AF-A0A7V3FTM8-F1
#
_entry.id   AF-A0A7V3FTM8-F1
#
_cell.length_a   1.000
_cell.length_b   1.000
_cell.length_c   1.000
_cell.angle_alpha   90.00
_cell.angle_beta   90.00
_cell.angle_gamma   90.00
#
_symmetry.space_group_name_H-M   'P 1'
#
loop_
_entity.id
_entity.type
_entity.pdbx_description
1 polymer ?
#
loop_
_entity_poly.entity_id
_entity_poly.type
_entity_poly.pdbx_seq_one_letter_code
_entity_poly.pdbx_strand_id
1 'polypeptide(L)'
;MRLILLAFIFPFCLLAQTEYIDYRSVTNPLYWKNRKPHAAYWQQDVHYNIKAEINDSTDIVSGHESLTYWNNSPNDLSFVYFHLYSNAQNKDSYLSDLYKNNGYKLKYSKYREKNLGTVVETITLNGKELRTELDNTILKVYLPKPIPSGESVTFEIDFKTYF
;
A
#
# COMPACT_ATOMS: atom_id res chain seq x y z
N MET A 1 28.19 7.79 65.86
CA MET A 1 28.31 8.39 64.52
C MET A 1 27.48 7.54 63.56
N ARG A 2 26.28 7.98 63.20
CA ARG A 2 25.36 7.23 62.31
C ARG A 2 25.72 7.55 60.86
N LEU A 3 26.13 6.55 60.08
CA LEU A 3 26.41 6.68 58.66
C LEU A 3 25.09 6.45 57.89
N ILE A 4 24.57 7.49 57.23
CA ILE A 4 23.40 7.39 56.35
C ILE A 4 23.92 7.06 54.95
N LEU A 5 23.54 5.90 54.42
CA LEU A 5 23.88 5.46 53.07
C LEU A 5 22.84 6.05 52.09
N LEU A 6 23.22 7.06 51.31
CA LEU A 6 22.42 7.59 50.22
C LEU A 6 22.60 6.71 48.98
N ALA A 7 21.61 5.89 48.66
CA ALA A 7 21.57 5.14 47.40
C ALA A 7 21.07 6.07 46.28
N PHE A 8 21.95 6.46 45.37
CA PHE A 8 21.57 7.12 44.12
C PHE A 8 21.00 6.07 43.17
N ILE A 9 19.68 6.09 42.96
CA ILE A 9 19.01 5.30 41.93
C ILE A 9 19.16 6.07 40.61
N PHE A 10 20.06 5.61 39.74
CA PHE A 10 20.11 6.07 38.35
C PHE A 10 18.92 5.45 37.59
N PRO A 11 18.05 6.24 36.96
CA PRO A 11 17.01 5.69 36.11
C PRO A 11 17.66 5.11 34.86
N PHE A 12 17.71 3.79 34.78
CA PHE A 12 18.12 3.07 33.59
C PHE A 12 17.02 3.27 32.54
N CYS A 13 17.22 4.21 31.61
CA CYS A 13 16.36 4.35 30.44
C CYS A 13 16.58 3.11 29.57
N LEU A 14 15.67 2.14 29.66
CA LEU A 14 15.53 1.07 28.67
C LEU A 14 15.11 1.72 27.35
N LEU A 15 16.08 2.09 26.52
CA LEU A 15 15.83 2.28 25.10
C LEU A 15 15.48 0.90 24.55
N ALA A 16 14.19 0.68 24.28
CA ALA A 16 13.78 -0.43 23.44
C ALA A 16 14.44 -0.21 22.07
N GLN A 17 15.56 -0.89 21.82
CA GLN A 17 16.08 -1.04 20.47
C GLN A 17 15.08 -1.94 19.74
N THR A 18 14.11 -1.34 19.07
CA THR A 18 13.48 -2.01 17.94
C THR A 18 14.60 -2.19 16.92
N GLU A 19 15.17 -3.38 16.82
CA GLU A 19 16.10 -3.68 15.74
C GLU A 19 15.39 -3.36 14.42
N TYR A 20 15.91 -2.35 13.72
CA TYR A 20 15.50 -2.08 12.36
C TYR A 20 16.06 -3.20 11.49
N ILE A 21 15.26 -4.24 11.27
CA ILE A 21 15.58 -5.27 10.28
C ILE A 21 15.15 -4.72 8.93
N ASP A 22 16.13 -4.41 8.07
CA ASP A 22 15.84 -4.13 6.67
C ASP A 22 15.09 -5.33 6.06
N TYR A 23 13.89 -5.07 5.54
CA TYR A 23 13.03 -6.09 4.97
C TYR A 23 13.75 -6.87 3.87
N ARG A 24 14.54 -6.19 3.03
CA ARG A 24 15.29 -6.79 1.90
C ARG A 24 16.69 -7.25 2.31
N SER A 25 16.83 -7.79 3.52
CA SER A 25 18.11 -8.27 4.06
C SER A 25 18.33 -9.77 3.88
N VAL A 26 19.59 -10.17 3.67
CA VAL A 26 20.04 -11.58 3.73
C VAL A 26 19.90 -12.17 5.14
N THR A 27 19.89 -11.33 6.18
CA THR A 27 19.71 -11.76 7.57
C THR A 27 18.25 -11.90 7.96
N ASN A 28 17.31 -11.44 7.13
CA ASN A 28 15.87 -11.58 7.40
C ASN A 28 15.39 -12.98 6.97
N PRO A 29 15.10 -13.92 7.90
CA PRO A 29 14.67 -15.27 7.53
C PRO A 29 13.29 -15.30 6.86
N LEU A 30 12.50 -14.24 7.02
CA LEU A 30 11.17 -14.11 6.42
C LEU A 30 11.22 -13.49 5.02
N TYR A 31 12.36 -12.95 4.59
CA TYR A 31 12.49 -12.38 3.25
C TYR A 31 12.43 -13.47 2.20
N TRP A 32 11.56 -13.32 1.20
CA TRP A 32 11.23 -14.37 0.24
C TRP A 32 12.44 -14.91 -0.53
N LYS A 33 13.45 -14.07 -0.81
CA LYS A 33 14.68 -14.53 -1.49
C LYS A 33 15.44 -15.57 -0.67
N ASN A 34 15.28 -15.56 0.65
CA ASN A 34 15.90 -16.48 1.59
C ASN A 34 15.04 -17.74 1.84
N ARG A 35 13.80 -17.79 1.32
CA ARG A 35 12.83 -18.88 1.52
C ARG A 35 12.03 -19.20 0.25
N LYS A 36 12.73 -19.27 -0.89
CA LYS A 36 12.09 -19.56 -2.18
C LYS A 36 11.46 -20.96 -2.19
N PRO A 37 10.18 -21.11 -2.56
CA PRO A 37 9.56 -22.43 -2.75
C PRO A 37 10.23 -23.28 -3.83
N HIS A 38 10.77 -22.63 -4.88
CA HIS A 38 11.54 -23.25 -5.95
C HIS A 38 12.49 -22.23 -6.59
N ALA A 39 13.48 -22.69 -7.37
CA ALA A 39 14.55 -21.84 -7.91
C ALA A 39 14.03 -20.65 -8.75
N ALA A 40 13.01 -20.89 -9.59
CA ALA A 40 12.42 -19.87 -10.47
C ALA A 40 11.42 -18.92 -9.77
N TYR A 41 11.17 -19.06 -8.47
CA TYR A 41 10.19 -18.22 -7.76
C TYR A 41 10.69 -16.78 -7.67
N TRP A 42 9.79 -15.84 -7.93
CA TRP A 42 9.98 -14.41 -7.73
C TRP A 42 8.69 -13.78 -7.21
N GLN A 43 8.83 -12.67 -6.49
CA GLN A 43 7.73 -11.80 -6.09
C GLN A 43 8.24 -10.36 -6.04
N GLN A 44 7.32 -9.41 -6.24
CA GLN A 44 7.65 -8.00 -6.17
C GLN A 44 7.86 -7.59 -4.71
N ASP A 45 8.85 -6.72 -4.49
CA ASP A 45 8.95 -6.01 -3.21
C ASP A 45 8.26 -4.65 -3.40
N VAL A 46 7.50 -4.23 -2.39
CA VAL A 46 6.85 -2.92 -2.39
C VAL A 46 6.97 -2.32 -1.00
N HIS A 47 7.45 -1.08 -0.93
CA HIS A 47 7.62 -0.32 0.30
C HIS A 47 6.71 0.89 0.26
N TYR A 48 5.94 1.08 1.34
CA TYR A 48 4.94 2.12 1.45
C TYR A 48 5.34 3.08 2.58
N ASN A 49 5.30 4.38 2.29
CA ASN A 49 5.28 5.43 3.29
C ASN A 49 3.97 6.22 3.10
N ILE A 50 3.01 6.00 4.00
CA ILE A 50 1.67 6.58 3.89
C ILE A 50 1.47 7.57 5.03
N LYS A 51 1.09 8.79 4.67
CA LYS A 51 0.55 9.79 5.59
C LYS A 51 -0.93 9.95 5.27
N ALA A 52 -1.78 9.51 6.19
CA ALA A 52 -3.22 9.55 6.00
C ALA A 52 -3.93 10.26 7.15
N GLU A 53 -5.04 10.90 6.82
CA GLU A 53 -5.95 11.57 7.75
C GLU A 53 -7.36 10.98 7.57
N ILE A 54 -8.01 10.64 8.68
CA ILE A 54 -9.40 10.22 8.74
C ILE A 54 -10.28 11.39 9.18
N ASN A 55 -11.34 11.66 8.41
CA ASN A 55 -12.32 12.66 8.74
C ASN A 55 -13.67 11.99 9.05
N ASP A 56 -13.93 11.79 10.33
CA ASP A 56 -15.15 11.13 10.84
C ASP A 56 -16.44 11.88 10.52
N SER A 57 -16.40 13.21 10.35
CA SER A 57 -17.60 13.97 10.00
C SER A 57 -18.05 13.74 8.56
N THR A 58 -17.12 13.32 7.71
CA THR A 58 -17.36 13.09 6.28
C THR A 58 -17.29 11.61 5.89
N ASP A 59 -16.74 10.73 6.73
CA ASP A 59 -16.40 9.33 6.40
C ASP A 59 -15.42 9.20 5.23
N ILE A 60 -14.37 10.05 5.24
CA ILE A 60 -13.34 10.09 4.20
C ILE A 60 -11.96 9.93 4.83
N VAL A 61 -11.16 9.03 4.27
CA VAL A 61 -9.71 8.96 4.51
C VAL A 61 -9.01 9.63 3.34
N SER A 62 -8.20 10.65 3.58
CA SER A 62 -7.29 11.25 2.57
C SER A 62 -5.87 10.81 2.87
N GLY A 63 -5.10 10.49 1.85
CA GLY A 63 -3.73 10.01 2.03
C GLY A 63 -2.78 10.49 0.96
N HIS A 64 -1.55 10.74 1.37
CA HIS A 64 -0.39 10.90 0.52
C HIS A 64 0.54 9.72 0.76
N GLU A 65 0.92 9.04 -0.31
CA GLU A 65 1.71 7.81 -0.29
C GLU A 65 2.93 7.92 -1.20
N SER A 66 4.11 7.66 -0.63
CA SER A 66 5.33 7.39 -1.39
C SER A 66 5.55 5.88 -1.43
N LEU A 67 5.49 5.30 -2.64
CA LEU A 67 5.57 3.87 -2.88
C LEU A 67 6.80 3.52 -3.70
N THR A 68 7.74 2.78 -3.12
CA THR A 68 8.86 2.22 -3.88
C THR A 68 8.53 0.80 -4.32
N TYR A 69 8.53 0.57 -5.64
CA TYR A 69 8.25 -0.71 -6.28
C TYR A 69 9.52 -1.28 -6.88
N TRP A 70 9.89 -2.50 -6.50
CA TRP A 70 11.02 -3.21 -7.12
C TRP A 70 10.50 -4.27 -8.10
N ASN A 71 10.98 -4.21 -9.34
CA ASN A 71 10.72 -5.23 -10.34
C ASN A 71 11.69 -6.40 -10.14
N ASN A 72 11.30 -7.41 -9.37
CA ASN A 72 12.01 -8.68 -9.24
C ASN A 72 11.61 -9.71 -10.30
N SER A 73 10.73 -9.36 -11.25
CA SER A 73 10.36 -10.26 -12.35
C SER A 73 11.52 -10.36 -13.36
N PRO A 74 11.61 -11.45 -14.14
CA PRO A 74 12.67 -11.61 -15.14
C PRO A 74 12.51 -10.70 -16.37
N ASN A 75 11.44 -9.91 -16.45
CA ASN A 75 11.10 -9.08 -17.61
C ASN A 75 10.99 -7.61 -17.22
N ASP A 76 11.16 -6.73 -18.19
CA ASP A 76 10.92 -5.31 -18.00
C ASP A 76 9.42 -5.01 -17.91
N LEU A 77 9.02 -4.15 -16.98
CA LEU A 77 7.62 -3.79 -16.77
C LEU A 77 7.30 -2.44 -17.39
N SER A 78 6.37 -2.42 -18.35
CA SER A 78 5.88 -1.17 -18.98
C SER A 78 4.65 -0.57 -18.28
N PHE A 79 4.05 -1.32 -17.36
CA PHE A 79 2.93 -0.89 -16.53
C PHE A 79 2.92 -1.69 -15.23
N VAL A 80 2.25 -1.14 -14.22
CA VAL A 80 1.98 -1.82 -12.94
C VAL A 80 0.49 -1.75 -12.64
N TYR A 81 0.03 -2.63 -11.73
CA TYR A 81 -1.36 -2.68 -11.29
C TYR A 81 -1.46 -2.43 -9.80
N PHE A 82 -2.47 -1.65 -9.41
CA PHE A 82 -2.85 -1.42 -8.02
C PHE A 82 -4.27 -1.93 -7.78
N HIS A 83 -4.47 -2.55 -6.63
CA HIS A 83 -5.79 -3.01 -6.21
C HIS A 83 -6.51 -1.94 -5.39
N LEU A 84 -7.65 -1.47 -5.90
CA LEU A 84 -8.57 -0.55 -5.25
C LEU A 84 -9.79 -1.32 -4.71
N TYR A 85 -9.55 -2.22 -3.74
CA TYR A 85 -10.56 -3.20 -3.31
C TYR A 85 -11.86 -2.58 -2.79
N SER A 86 -11.83 -1.36 -2.24
CA SER A 86 -13.05 -0.65 -1.79
C SER A 86 -14.06 -0.48 -2.94
N ASN A 87 -13.57 -0.36 -4.19
CA ASN A 87 -14.42 -0.22 -5.37
C ASN A 87 -15.30 -1.45 -5.65
N ALA A 88 -14.95 -2.63 -5.11
CA ALA A 88 -15.78 -3.83 -5.23
C ALA A 88 -17.15 -3.67 -4.55
N GLN A 89 -17.30 -2.69 -3.66
CA GLN A 89 -18.54 -2.46 -2.92
C GLN A 89 -19.39 -1.35 -3.54
N ASN A 90 -18.92 -0.75 -4.64
CA ASN A 90 -19.65 0.27 -5.39
C ASN A 90 -20.86 -0.32 -6.12
N LYS A 91 -21.84 0.55 -6.39
CA LYS A 91 -23.09 0.19 -7.05
C LYS A 91 -22.90 -0.42 -8.43
N ASP A 92 -21.94 0.07 -9.20
CA ASP A 92 -21.68 -0.40 -10.56
C ASP A 92 -20.46 -1.34 -10.62
N SER A 93 -20.16 -2.02 -9.51
CA SER A 93 -19.06 -2.99 -9.43
C SER A 93 -19.43 -4.36 -10.01
N TYR A 94 -18.43 -5.17 -10.39
CA TYR A 94 -18.68 -6.54 -10.86
C TYR A 94 -19.27 -7.42 -9.76
N LEU A 95 -18.92 -7.16 -8.50
CA LEU A 95 -19.54 -7.83 -7.35
C LEU A 95 -21.03 -7.46 -7.24
N SER A 96 -21.36 -6.18 -7.43
CA SER A 96 -22.74 -5.71 -7.44
C SER A 96 -23.58 -6.39 -8.55
N ASP A 97 -23.01 -6.50 -9.76
CA ASP A 97 -23.64 -7.22 -10.87
C ASP A 97 -23.83 -8.70 -10.55
N LEU A 98 -22.84 -9.35 -9.93
CA LEU A 98 -22.97 -10.74 -9.48
C LEU A 98 -24.15 -10.92 -8.51
N TYR A 99 -24.28 -10.06 -7.50
CA TYR A 99 -25.39 -10.13 -6.56
C TYR A 99 -26.74 -9.90 -7.24
N LYS A 100 -26.83 -8.89 -8.11
CA LYS A 100 -28.04 -8.59 -8.88
C LYS A 100 -28.46 -9.77 -9.76
N ASN A 101 -27.51 -10.41 -10.44
CA ASN A 101 -27.77 -11.57 -11.29
C ASN A 101 -28.20 -12.81 -10.49
N ASN A 102 -27.80 -12.90 -9.22
CA ASN A 102 -28.24 -13.92 -8.28
C ASN A 102 -29.56 -13.56 -7.56
N GLY A 103 -30.26 -12.51 -7.99
CA GLY A 103 -31.53 -12.08 -7.41
C GLY A 103 -31.41 -11.37 -6.05
N TYR A 104 -30.19 -11.02 -5.63
CA TYR A 104 -29.94 -10.32 -4.39
C TYR A 104 -29.92 -8.80 -4.58
N LYS A 105 -30.75 -8.09 -3.81
CA LYS A 105 -30.80 -6.62 -3.84
C LYS A 105 -29.89 -6.03 -2.77
N LEU A 106 -28.77 -5.45 -3.19
CA LEU A 106 -27.86 -4.72 -2.31
C LEU A 106 -28.44 -3.36 -1.91
N LYS A 107 -28.02 -2.89 -0.73
CA LYS A 107 -28.17 -1.50 -0.29
C LYS A 107 -26.78 -0.87 -0.25
N TYR A 108 -26.65 0.34 -0.78
CA TYR A 108 -25.38 1.06 -0.81
C TYR A 108 -25.40 2.21 0.19
N SER A 109 -24.22 2.56 0.71
CA SER A 109 -24.02 3.78 1.51
C SER A 109 -24.04 5.02 0.61
N LYS A 110 -24.04 6.22 1.23
CA LYS A 110 -24.06 7.52 0.52
C LYS A 110 -22.98 7.65 -0.56
N TYR A 111 -21.83 6.99 -0.39
CA TYR A 111 -20.69 7.04 -1.31
C TYR A 111 -20.67 5.90 -2.32
N ARG A 112 -20.97 4.68 -1.89
CA ARG A 112 -21.03 3.51 -2.80
C ARG A 112 -22.12 3.65 -3.86
N GLU A 113 -23.24 4.32 -3.52
CA GLU A 113 -24.30 4.67 -4.47
C GLU A 113 -23.80 5.62 -5.58
N LYS A 114 -22.74 6.39 -5.29
CA LYS A 114 -22.07 7.32 -6.22
C LYS A 114 -20.79 6.71 -6.83
N ASN A 115 -20.55 5.41 -6.65
CA ASN A 115 -19.33 4.71 -7.04
C ASN A 115 -18.05 5.30 -6.45
N LEU A 116 -18.13 5.87 -5.24
CA LEU A 116 -16.98 6.37 -4.50
C LEU A 116 -16.54 5.29 -3.50
N GLY A 117 -15.45 4.59 -3.88
CA GLY A 117 -14.73 3.63 -3.03
C GLY A 117 -13.35 4.20 -2.68
N THR A 118 -12.30 3.77 -3.38
CA THR A 118 -10.98 4.42 -3.37
C THR A 118 -10.75 5.13 -4.69
N VAL A 119 -10.42 6.42 -4.62
CA VAL A 119 -10.09 7.29 -5.74
C VAL A 119 -8.62 7.66 -5.62
N VAL A 120 -7.83 7.34 -6.65
CA VAL A 120 -6.47 7.89 -6.81
C VAL A 120 -6.63 9.25 -7.47
N GLU A 121 -6.36 10.33 -6.73
CA GLU A 121 -6.47 11.70 -7.21
C GLU A 121 -5.30 12.05 -8.12
N THR A 122 -4.08 11.66 -7.72
CA THR A 122 -2.88 11.80 -8.53
C THR A 122 -1.98 10.58 -8.36
N ILE A 123 -1.25 10.23 -9.41
CA ILE A 123 -0.11 9.31 -9.32
C ILE A 123 1.00 9.82 -10.24
N THR A 124 2.17 10.05 -9.66
CA THR A 124 3.28 10.69 -10.36
C THR A 124 4.58 9.90 -10.24
N LEU A 125 5.46 10.06 -11.23
CA LEU A 125 6.86 9.68 -11.17
C LEU A 125 7.73 10.91 -11.41
N ASN A 126 8.62 11.22 -10.48
CA ASN A 126 9.50 12.39 -10.56
C ASN A 126 8.72 13.69 -10.88
N GLY A 127 7.54 13.86 -10.27
CA GLY A 127 6.65 15.00 -10.46
C GLY A 127 5.87 15.02 -11.78
N LYS A 128 5.97 13.98 -12.62
CA LYS A 128 5.16 13.84 -13.84
C LYS A 128 3.99 12.90 -13.61
N GLU A 129 2.79 13.40 -13.86
CA GLU A 129 1.56 12.61 -13.79
C GLU A 129 1.58 11.46 -14.81
N LEU A 130 1.08 10.31 -14.38
CA LEU A 130 1.06 9.09 -15.17
C LEU A 130 -0.32 8.84 -15.76
N ARG A 131 -0.35 8.25 -16.96
CA ARG A 131 -1.61 7.76 -17.52
C ARG A 131 -2.08 6.54 -16.73
N THR A 132 -3.36 6.53 -16.40
CA THR A 132 -4.01 5.41 -15.72
C THR A 132 -5.20 4.90 -16.50
N GLU A 133 -5.61 3.67 -16.20
CA GLU A 133 -6.82 3.02 -16.70
C GLU A 133 -7.42 2.21 -15.56
N LEU A 134 -8.62 2.57 -15.13
CA LEU A 134 -9.33 1.91 -14.04
C LEU A 134 -10.34 0.92 -14.62
N ASP A 135 -10.20 -0.34 -14.25
CA ASP A 135 -11.19 -1.39 -14.48
C ASP A 135 -11.64 -1.96 -13.13
N ASN A 136 -12.81 -1.51 -12.68
CA ASN A 136 -13.41 -1.93 -11.42
C ASN A 136 -12.51 -1.66 -10.19
N THR A 137 -11.83 -2.70 -9.71
CA THR A 137 -10.89 -2.68 -8.57
C THR A 137 -9.44 -2.69 -9.01
N ILE A 138 -9.15 -2.70 -10.32
CA ILE A 138 -7.80 -2.77 -10.87
C ILE A 138 -7.46 -1.42 -11.50
N LEU A 139 -6.49 -0.71 -10.90
CA LEU A 139 -5.91 0.48 -11.52
C LEU A 139 -4.62 0.10 -12.24
N LYS A 140 -4.64 0.16 -13.58
CA LYS A 140 -3.45 0.02 -14.41
C LYS A 140 -2.77 1.38 -14.55
N VAL A 141 -1.45 1.40 -14.33
CA VAL A 141 -0.63 2.61 -14.37
C VAL A 141 0.47 2.41 -15.40
N TYR A 142 0.49 3.26 -16.42
CA TYR A 142 1.42 3.17 -17.53
C TYR A 142 2.72 3.91 -17.20
N LEU A 143 3.85 3.26 -17.44
CA LEU A 143 5.16 3.82 -17.14
C LEU A 143 5.73 4.53 -18.37
N PRO A 144 6.31 5.73 -18.23
CA PRO A 144 6.92 6.44 -19.35
C PRO A 144 8.19 5.73 -19.86
N LYS A 145 8.85 4.98 -18.97
CA LYS A 145 9.97 4.09 -19.28
C LYS A 145 9.74 2.78 -18.51
N PRO A 146 9.99 1.61 -19.13
CA PRO A 146 9.90 0.35 -18.42
C PRO A 146 10.83 0.31 -17.20
N ILE A 147 10.40 -0.37 -16.13
CA ILE A 147 11.28 -0.70 -15.00
C ILE A 147 12.05 -1.97 -15.38
N PRO A 148 13.38 -1.93 -15.55
CA PRO A 148 14.14 -3.13 -15.88
C PRO A 148 14.07 -4.18 -14.78
N SER A 149 14.34 -5.45 -15.13
CA SER A 149 14.50 -6.51 -14.13
C SER A 149 15.59 -6.14 -13.11
N GLY A 150 15.26 -6.20 -11.82
CA GLY A 150 16.12 -5.87 -10.68
C GLY A 150 16.06 -4.41 -10.23
N GLU A 151 15.48 -3.52 -11.02
CA GLU A 151 15.41 -2.08 -10.75
C GLU A 151 14.16 -1.70 -9.95
N SER A 152 14.10 -0.44 -9.52
CA SER A 152 12.95 0.13 -8.83
C SER A 152 12.55 1.50 -9.32
N VAL A 153 11.34 1.88 -8.95
CA VAL A 153 10.81 3.22 -9.12
C VAL A 153 9.99 3.63 -7.88
N THR A 154 9.94 4.92 -7.60
CA THR A 154 9.13 5.48 -6.51
C THR A 154 7.99 6.32 -7.08
N PHE A 155 6.76 5.96 -6.73
CA PHE A 155 5.54 6.69 -7.05
C PHE A 155 5.17 7.61 -5.89
N GLU A 156 4.65 8.79 -6.22
CA GLU A 156 3.94 9.65 -5.28
C GLU A 156 2.46 9.64 -5.65
N ILE A 157 1.61 9.27 -4.69
CA ILE A 157 0.19 8.98 -4.89
C ILE A 157 -0.63 9.77 -3.88
N ASP A 158 -1.54 10.61 -4.36
CA ASP A 158 -2.59 11.19 -3.53
C ASP A 158 -3.89 10.39 -3.73
N PHE A 159 -4.54 9.99 -2.65
CA PHE A 159 -5.77 9.20 -2.73
C PHE A 159 -6.81 9.62 -1.68
N LYS A 160 -8.07 9.28 -1.98
CA LYS A 160 -9.18 9.33 -1.04
C LYS A 160 -9.91 8.00 -1.00
N THR A 161 -10.26 7.54 0.19
CA THR A 161 -11.15 6.40 0.39
C THR A 161 -12.39 6.83 1.14
N TYR A 162 -13.55 6.49 0.60
CA TYR A 162 -14.88 6.79 1.12
C TYR A 162 -15.47 5.51 1.70
N PHE A 163 -15.88 5.51 2.97
CA PHE A 163 -16.41 4.31 3.63
C PHE A 163 -17.87 4.44 4.08
#